data_AF-A0A3N5GE81-F1
#
_entry.id   AF-A0A3N5GE81-F1
#
_cell.length_a   1.000
_cell.length_b   1.000
_cell.length_c   1.000
_cell.angle_alpha   90.00
_cell.angle_beta   90.00
_cell.angle_gamma   90.00
#
_symmetry.space_group_name_H-M   'P 1'
#
loop_
_entity.id
_entity.type
_entity.pdbx_description
1 polymer ?
#
loop_
_entity_poly.entity_id
_entity_poly.type
_entity_poly.pdbx_seq_one_letter_code
_entity_poly.pdbx_strand_id
1 'polypeptide(L)'
;MRLIVEYEWVYRRGRQQIVVQRWRRPDKVWELTVIWPTGETETEGYVDRTALSTQHARLERQLAKAGWALIEFRPERRRRQRRRAARPLSASSDRRQLGRVVALSRPSSSVSRNMKRR
;
A
#
# COMPACT_ATOMS: atom_id res chain seq x y z
N MET A 1 -4.35 24.34 5.70
CA MET A 1 -3.05 23.70 5.39
C MET A 1 -3.21 22.19 5.41
N ARG A 2 -2.79 21.46 4.37
CA ARG A 2 -2.86 19.99 4.35
C ARG A 2 -1.52 19.43 4.82
N LEU A 3 -1.53 18.74 5.96
CA LEU A 3 -0.40 17.93 6.41
C LEU A 3 -0.35 16.66 5.55
N ILE A 4 0.86 16.33 5.10
CA ILE A 4 1.12 15.22 4.18
C ILE A 4 1.87 14.16 5.00
N VAL A 5 1.23 13.00 5.23
CA VAL A 5 1.85 11.84 5.91
C VAL A 5 2.75 11.17 4.89
N GLU A 6 4.06 11.34 5.02
CA GLU A 6 4.99 10.79 4.05
C GLU A 6 5.26 9.30 4.29
N TYR A 7 5.28 8.87 5.55
CA TYR A 7 5.54 7.47 5.92
C TYR A 7 4.85 7.12 7.23
N GLU A 8 4.39 5.87 7.35
CA GLU A 8 3.83 5.27 8.55
C GLU A 8 4.50 3.91 8.82
N TRP A 9 4.98 3.71 10.04
CA TRP A 9 5.54 2.46 10.55
C TRP A 9 4.67 1.96 11.69
N VAL A 10 4.26 0.70 11.62
CA VAL A 10 3.43 0.07 12.64
C VAL A 10 4.25 -1.02 13.33
N TYR A 11 4.45 -0.84 14.63
CA TYR A 11 5.12 -1.80 15.49
C TYR A 11 4.10 -2.52 16.35
N ARG A 12 4.32 -3.80 16.61
CA ARG A 12 3.44 -4.63 17.44
C ARG A 12 4.22 -5.42 18.47
N ARG A 13 3.62 -5.55 19.65
CA ARG A 13 4.06 -6.43 20.72
C ARG A 13 2.85 -7.08 21.36
N GLY A 14 2.62 -8.36 21.08
CA GLY A 14 1.41 -9.07 21.51
C GLY A 14 0.13 -8.44 20.95
N ARG A 15 -0.71 -7.87 21.84
CA ARG A 15 -1.96 -7.15 21.48
C ARG A 15 -1.78 -5.63 21.37
N GLN A 16 -0.62 -5.11 21.74
CA GLN A 16 -0.35 -3.68 21.72
C GLN A 16 0.28 -3.26 20.39
N GLN A 17 0.01 -2.03 19.99
CA GLN A 17 0.49 -1.45 18.74
C GLN A 17 1.02 -0.04 18.99
N ILE A 18 2.15 0.27 18.37
CA ILE A 18 2.71 1.61 18.28
C ILE A 18 2.67 2.01 16.81
N VAL A 19 2.25 3.24 16.52
CA VAL A 19 2.25 3.78 15.17
C VAL A 19 3.18 4.98 15.15
N VAL A 20 4.18 4.95 14.28
CA VAL A 20 5.10 6.05 14.05
C VAL A 20 4.79 6.65 12.69
N GLN A 21 4.56 7.95 12.64
CA GLN A 21 4.23 8.66 11.41
C GLN A 21 5.26 9.76 11.18
N ARG A 22 5.75 9.86 9.95
CA ARG A 22 6.53 10.98 9.49
C ARG A 22 5.66 11.90 8.67
N TRP A 23 5.65 13.17 9.04
CA TRP A 23 4.92 14.22 8.35
C TRP A 23 5.89 15.21 7.72
N ARG A 24 5.48 15.72 6.56
CA ARG A 24 6.14 16.85 5.92
C ARG A 24 5.19 18.05 5.93
N ARG A 25 5.57 19.10 6.64
CA ARG A 25 4.81 20.37 6.63
C ARG A 25 5.18 21.21 5.40
N PRO A 26 4.25 22.03 4.90
CA PRO A 26 4.53 22.99 3.83
C PRO A 26 5.62 23.99 4.21
N ASP A 27 5.77 24.31 5.50
CA ASP A 27 6.75 25.27 6.03
C ASP A 27 8.17 24.68 6.16
N LYS A 28 8.46 23.60 5.43
CA LYS A 28 9.73 22.85 5.46
C LYS A 28 10.08 22.20 6.81
N VAL A 29 9.17 22.23 7.78
CA VAL A 29 9.31 21.50 9.05
C VAL A 29 8.99 20.02 8.83
N TRP A 30 9.85 19.17 9.38
CA TRP A 30 9.69 17.73 9.40
C TRP A 30 9.14 17.32 10.75
N GLU A 31 8.11 16.47 10.83
CA GLU A 31 7.58 16.03 12.12
C GLU A 31 7.56 14.52 12.23
N LEU A 32 7.89 14.03 13.43
CA LEU A 32 7.74 12.64 13.81
C LEU A 32 6.66 12.55 14.88
N THR A 33 5.59 11.82 14.58
CA THR A 33 4.51 11.55 15.52
C THR A 33 4.59 10.09 15.95
N VAL A 34 4.56 9.85 17.26
CA VAL A 34 4.51 8.52 17.86
C VAL A 34 3.19 8.38 18.60
N ILE A 35 2.39 7.40 18.19
CA ILE A 35 1.12 7.05 18.82
C ILE A 35 1.36 5.78 19.63
N TRP A 36 1.34 5.92 20.94
CA TRP A 36 1.57 4.83 21.90
C TRP A 36 0.30 3.98 22.09
N PRO A 37 0.42 2.75 22.62
CA PRO A 37 -0.73 1.86 22.82
C PRO A 37 -1.74 2.41 23.85
N THR A 38 -1.29 3.33 24.70
CA THR A 38 -2.10 4.07 25.68
C THR A 38 -3.04 5.07 25.02
N GLY A 39 -2.84 5.38 23.72
CA GLY A 39 -3.50 6.47 23.01
C GLY A 39 -2.77 7.81 23.14
N GLU A 40 -1.72 7.87 23.96
CA GLU A 40 -0.86 9.05 24.04
C GLU A 40 -0.16 9.27 22.70
N THR A 41 -0.13 10.54 22.29
CA THR A 41 0.46 10.95 21.03
C THR A 41 1.54 11.98 21.32
N GLU A 42 2.77 11.65 20.95
CA GLU A 42 3.92 12.55 21.04
C GLU A 42 4.26 13.02 19.63
N THR A 43 4.41 14.32 19.44
CA THR A 43 4.81 14.89 18.14
C THR A 43 6.01 15.80 18.35
N GLU A 44 7.09 15.51 17.63
CA GLU A 44 8.33 16.27 17.68
C GLU A 44 8.66 16.83 16.29
N GLY A 45 9.03 18.12 16.24
CA GLY A 45 9.41 18.82 15.02
C GLY A 45 10.92 18.90 14.84
N TYR A 46 11.37 18.79 13.60
CA TYR A 46 12.78 18.83 13.20
C TYR A 46 12.99 19.79 12.05
N VAL A 47 14.16 20.43 12.09
CA VAL A 47 14.59 21.43 11.10
C VAL A 47 14.87 20.79 9.75
N ASP A 48 15.39 19.56 9.75
CA ASP A 48 15.81 18.85 8.55
C ASP A 48 15.47 17.36 8.59
N ARG A 49 15.43 16.76 7.40
CA ARG A 49 15.09 15.34 7.20
C ARG A 49 16.08 14.40 7.87
N THR A 50 17.36 14.79 7.95
CA THR A 50 18.43 13.93 8.47
C THR A 50 18.33 13.82 9.99
N ALA A 51 18.06 14.93 10.69
CA ALA A 51 17.78 14.93 12.12
C ALA A 51 16.58 14.02 12.44
N LEU A 52 15.46 14.17 11.71
CA LEU A 52 14.30 13.31 11.89
C LEU A 52 14.64 11.83 11.65
N SER A 53 15.34 11.52 10.56
CA SER A 53 15.70 10.14 10.21
C SER A 53 16.61 9.51 11.26
N THR A 54 17.53 10.29 11.83
CA THR A 54 18.41 9.87 12.92
C THR A 54 17.61 9.55 14.18
N GLN A 55 16.68 10.43 14.57
CA GLN A 55 15.82 10.17 15.73
C GLN A 55 14.92 8.95 15.49
N HIS A 56 14.34 8.81 14.30
CA HIS A 56 13.54 7.64 13.96
C HIS A 56 14.33 6.34 14.08
N ALA A 57 15.56 6.30 13.55
CA ALA A 57 16.43 5.12 13.69
C ALA A 57 16.78 4.83 15.16
N ARG A 58 16.94 5.86 15.99
CA ARG A 58 17.16 5.71 17.44
C ARG A 58 15.92 5.10 18.11
N LEU A 59 14.73 5.61 17.79
CA LEU A 59 13.45 5.10 18.29
C LEU A 59 13.26 3.64 17.87
N GLU A 60 13.48 3.31 16.60
CA GLU A 60 13.38 1.95 16.07
C GLU A 60 14.28 0.98 16.84
N ARG A 61 15.53 1.36 17.13
CA ARG A 61 16.44 0.54 17.96
C ARG A 61 15.93 0.37 19.38
N GLN A 62 15.36 1.41 19.99
CA GLN A 62 14.78 1.33 21.34
C GLN A 62 13.56 0.40 21.36
N LEU A 63 12.68 0.52 20.36
CA LEU A 63 11.51 -0.33 20.18
C LEU A 63 11.92 -1.80 19.99
N ALA A 64 12.88 -2.07 19.10
CA ALA A 64 13.42 -3.41 18.89
C ALA A 64 14.01 -3.99 20.17
N LYS A 65 14.79 -3.21 20.92
CA LYS A 65 15.34 -3.62 22.23
C LYS A 65 14.24 -3.92 23.26
N ALA A 66 13.12 -3.20 23.21
CA ALA A 66 11.96 -3.41 24.06
C ALA A 66 11.01 -4.53 23.56
N GLY A 67 11.39 -5.27 22.51
CA GLY A 67 10.65 -6.42 21.98
C GLY A 67 9.49 -6.04 21.06
N TRP A 68 9.48 -4.81 20.53
CA TRP A 68 8.53 -4.40 19.50
C TRP A 68 9.03 -4.84 18.13
N ALA A 69 8.16 -5.48 17.36
CA ALA A 69 8.45 -5.90 16.00
C ALA A 69 7.75 -4.97 15.01
N LEU A 70 8.47 -4.51 13.99
CA LEU A 70 7.86 -3.81 12.86
C LEU A 70 7.00 -4.82 12.08
N ILE A 71 5.69 -4.56 12.00
CA ILE A 71 4.75 -5.44 11.29
C ILE A 71 4.30 -4.87 9.95
N GLU A 72 4.30 -3.54 9.82
CA GLU A 72 3.83 -2.89 8.61
C GLU A 72 4.58 -1.60 8.36
N PHE A 73 4.98 -1.38 7.12
CA PHE A 73 5.53 -0.13 6.64
C PHE A 73 4.68 0.37 5.48
N ARG A 74 4.18 1.59 5.60
CA ARG A 74 3.32 2.25 4.63
C ARG A 74 3.99 3.55 4.18
N PRO A 75 4.70 3.56 3.04
CA PRO A 75 5.07 4.81 2.42
C PRO A 75 3.81 5.54 1.95
N GLU A 76 3.88 6.86 1.79
CA GLU A 76 2.80 7.68 1.24
C GLU A 76 2.48 7.26 -0.19
N ARG A 77 1.73 6.19 -0.30
CA ARG A 77 0.96 5.92 -1.49
C ARG A 77 -0.18 6.89 -1.40
N ARG A 78 -0.16 7.86 -2.33
CA ARG A 78 -1.34 8.57 -2.84
C ARG A 78 -2.56 7.79 -2.40
N ARG A 79 -3.34 8.37 -1.50
CA ARG A 79 -4.63 7.88 -1.04
C ARG A 79 -5.56 7.77 -2.26
N ARG A 80 -5.22 6.92 -3.24
CA ARG A 80 -6.06 6.41 -4.30
C ARG A 80 -7.02 5.56 -3.52
N GLN A 81 -8.03 6.23 -2.98
CA GLN A 81 -9.42 5.92 -3.17
C GLN A 81 -9.56 4.55 -3.85
N ARG A 82 -9.27 3.47 -3.13
CA ARG A 82 -9.97 2.21 -3.36
C ARG A 82 -11.37 2.53 -2.88
N ARG A 83 -12.13 3.23 -3.75
CA ARG A 83 -13.56 3.01 -3.85
C ARG A 83 -13.65 1.49 -3.93
N ARG A 84 -14.01 0.87 -2.81
CA ARG A 84 -14.54 -0.49 -2.80
C ARG A 84 -15.67 -0.45 -3.82
N ALA A 85 -15.39 -0.85 -5.06
CA ALA A 85 -16.45 -1.36 -5.90
C ALA A 85 -16.98 -2.55 -5.10
N ALA A 86 -18.20 -2.40 -4.59
CA ALA A 86 -18.91 -3.51 -3.96
C ALA A 86 -18.84 -4.67 -4.95
N ARG A 87 -18.30 -5.80 -4.51
CA ARG A 87 -18.34 -7.04 -5.26
C ARG A 87 -19.79 -7.51 -5.15
N PRO A 88 -20.63 -7.50 -6.21
CA PRO A 88 -21.92 -8.14 -6.10
C PRO A 88 -21.67 -9.65 -5.97
N LEU A 89 -21.88 -10.17 -4.77
CA LEU A 89 -22.22 -11.57 -4.56
C LEU A 89 -23.61 -11.75 -5.19
N SER A 90 -23.66 -12.09 -6.49
CA SER A 90 -24.87 -12.70 -7.04
C SER A 90 -24.57 -14.18 -7.22
N ALA A 91 -25.06 -14.92 -6.25
CA ALA A 91 -25.21 -16.36 -6.29
C ALA A 91 -26.08 -16.77 -7.48
N SER A 92 -25.84 -18.00 -7.95
CA SER A 92 -26.65 -18.83 -8.84
C SER A 92 -28.03 -18.30 -9.26
N SER A 93 -28.24 -18.23 -10.57
CA SER A 93 -29.51 -18.65 -11.15
C SER A 93 -29.26 -19.53 -12.36
N ASP A 94 -29.45 -20.81 -12.10
CA ASP A 94 -29.83 -21.83 -13.07
C ASP A 94 -31.06 -21.38 -13.87
N ARG A 95 -30.97 -21.35 -15.21
CA ARG A 95 -31.99 -21.93 -16.11
C ARG A 95 -31.66 -21.75 -17.60
N ARG A 96 -31.44 -22.91 -18.22
CA ARG A 96 -31.73 -23.38 -19.59
C ARG A 96 -32.39 -22.42 -20.63
N GLN A 97 -32.03 -22.76 -21.90
CA GLN A 97 -32.82 -22.70 -23.15
C GLN A 97 -32.85 -21.32 -23.86
N LEU A 98 -32.67 -21.13 -25.19
CA LEU A 98 -32.77 -21.98 -26.38
C LEU A 98 -31.97 -21.37 -27.56
N GLY A 99 -31.32 -22.23 -28.36
CA GLY A 99 -31.31 -22.19 -29.83
C GLY A 99 -30.63 -21.03 -30.57
N ARG A 100 -29.47 -21.30 -31.18
CA ARG A 100 -29.33 -21.22 -32.65
C ARG A 100 -28.07 -21.95 -33.12
N VAL A 101 -28.30 -23.05 -33.81
CA VAL A 101 -27.33 -23.65 -34.74
C VAL A 101 -27.17 -22.68 -35.91
N VAL A 102 -25.96 -22.19 -36.15
CA VAL A 102 -25.52 -21.83 -37.50
C VAL A 102 -24.13 -22.40 -37.69
N ALA A 103 -24.06 -23.31 -38.65
CA ALA A 103 -22.89 -24.05 -39.05
C ALA A 103 -22.00 -23.22 -40.00
N LEU A 104 -20.79 -23.75 -40.20
CA LEU A 104 -19.99 -23.64 -41.44
C LEU A 104 -19.41 -22.27 -41.79
N SER A 105 -18.10 -22.11 -41.62
CA SER A 105 -17.13 -22.35 -42.71
C SER A 105 -15.74 -21.87 -42.32
N ARG A 106 -14.77 -22.79 -42.33
CA ARG A 106 -13.34 -22.48 -42.41
C ARG A 106 -13.05 -21.77 -43.74
N PRO A 107 -12.01 -20.92 -43.78
CA PRO A 107 -11.07 -21.05 -44.87
C PRO A 107 -9.67 -21.38 -44.38
N SER A 108 -9.16 -22.43 -45.01
CA SER A 108 -7.75 -22.75 -45.16
C SER A 108 -7.00 -21.59 -45.80
N SER A 109 -5.78 -21.28 -45.33
CA SER A 109 -4.78 -20.63 -46.17
C SER A 109 -3.38 -21.05 -45.72
N SER A 110 -2.76 -21.80 -46.63
CA SER A 110 -1.40 -22.33 -46.62
C SER A 110 -0.33 -21.24 -46.76
N VAL A 111 0.78 -21.45 -46.05
CA VAL A 111 2.19 -21.38 -46.49
C VAL A 111 2.70 -20.05 -47.09
N SER A 112 3.72 -19.46 -46.45
CA SER A 112 5.06 -19.39 -47.04
C SER A 112 6.15 -18.93 -46.06
N ARG A 113 7.17 -19.78 -45.97
CA ARG A 113 8.41 -19.67 -45.22
C ARG A 113 9.41 -18.94 -46.13
N ASN A 114 9.87 -17.73 -45.79
CA ASN A 114 10.89 -17.03 -46.58
C ASN A 114 12.22 -17.00 -45.81
N MET A 115 13.07 -18.00 -46.07
CA MET A 115 14.50 -17.89 -45.86
C MET A 115 15.08 -17.12 -47.05
N LYS A 116 15.73 -15.98 -46.80
CA LYS A 116 16.66 -15.42 -47.79
C LYS A 116 17.96 -15.04 -47.11
N ARG A 117 18.97 -15.86 -47.43
CA ARG A 117 20.39 -15.63 -47.23
C ARG A 117 20.81 -14.28 -47.82
N ARG A 118 21.68 -13.57 -47.12
CA ARG A 118 22.91 -13.00 -47.66
C ARG A 118 23.93 -12.89 -46.54
#